data_AF-A0A0D2F830-F1
#
_entry.id   AF-A0A0D2F830-F1
#
_cell.length_a   1.000
_cell.length_b   1.000
_cell.length_c   1.000
_cell.angle_alpha   90.00
_cell.angle_beta   90.00
_cell.angle_gamma   90.00
#
_symmetry.space_group_name_H-M   'P 1'
#
loop_
_entity.id
_entity.type
_entity.pdbx_description
1 polymer ?
#
loop_
_entity_poly.entity_id
_entity_poly.type
_entity_poly.pdbx_seq_one_letter_code
_entity_poly.pdbx_strand_id
1 'polypeptide(L)'
;MAAPALPSRVKTANDSDDDVVTEGDPSSTAGLLIERLQAWKHMCGYLENYISAVAKEQAGWAKDHEKTVMKTLSNPLREAHHFDAALGGVAGLFENLRANTQAQISLYTETSKNLTGSVLPILERLHVEIKNKHKEITNGAGKGSKAVDAARGNSQKHIELLGQQAAHFDSTGGKVSAHHDPYVLRKGVLHRLNKQLLEENNNRQDLIAVQNSFSQFEAHVIQTVQTALNSYNQFMSGHADRQKALFGDVAANASNIPLDFEWTGFVKRNQHVLVNPNAPTKTMNDVSFPNEKHRATKPLIEGTLERKSRGMGALKGYSGGHYAVTPAGYLHEYKDNDNFHREPTPERSLYLPDCIIGAVDGQKFTIKGKDSSGSKLGQKMAITSDFQFKAHTNSDAQQWHSVIASFANSGGSLPTSPVESRNITPIATRMEEPQTQGVTSTGLTPTSARTPTSAQPMSATSATGGAFHAGTSPNALEGGKYSEK
;
A
#
# COMPACT_ATOMS: atom_id res chain seq x y z
N MET A 1 9.21 57.08 -17.53
CA MET A 1 8.34 55.98 -17.08
C MET A 1 7.50 55.55 -18.27
N ALA A 2 7.72 54.32 -18.76
CA ALA A 2 6.99 53.77 -19.90
C ALA A 2 5.68 53.15 -19.42
N ALA A 3 4.58 53.39 -20.15
CA ALA A 3 3.28 52.78 -19.89
C ALA A 3 3.32 51.25 -20.14
N PRO A 4 2.58 50.43 -19.39
CA PRO A 4 2.54 48.99 -19.63
C PRO A 4 1.73 48.68 -20.89
N ALA A 5 2.23 47.74 -21.70
CA ALA A 5 1.56 47.25 -22.89
C ALA A 5 0.29 46.45 -22.52
N LEU A 6 -0.81 46.70 -23.23
CA LEU A 6 -2.05 45.93 -23.12
C LEU A 6 -1.85 44.50 -23.66
N PRO A 7 -2.47 43.47 -23.05
CA PRO A 7 -2.29 42.09 -23.48
C PRO A 7 -2.91 41.84 -24.86
N SER A 8 -2.15 41.24 -25.77
CA SER A 8 -2.59 40.81 -27.10
C SER A 8 -3.49 39.58 -27.02
N ARG A 9 -4.62 39.61 -27.75
CA ARG A 9 -5.59 38.52 -27.90
C ARG A 9 -4.90 37.23 -28.37
N VAL A 10 -4.85 36.21 -27.50
CA VAL A 10 -4.44 34.86 -27.87
C VAL A 10 -5.62 34.18 -28.59
N LYS A 11 -5.41 33.76 -29.84
CA LYS A 11 -6.39 32.95 -30.57
C LYS A 11 -6.36 31.52 -30.03
N THR A 12 -7.43 31.09 -29.37
CA THR A 12 -7.64 29.67 -28.99
C THR A 12 -8.21 28.90 -30.17
N ALA A 13 -7.63 27.73 -30.45
CA ALA A 13 -7.99 26.83 -31.52
C ALA A 13 -9.34 26.13 -31.26
N ASN A 14 -10.44 26.85 -31.43
CA ASN A 14 -11.77 26.26 -31.63
C ASN A 14 -12.69 27.31 -32.28
N ASP A 15 -12.22 27.88 -33.38
CA ASP A 15 -12.96 28.85 -34.18
C ASP A 15 -13.90 28.08 -35.11
N SER A 16 -15.04 27.66 -34.58
CA SER A 16 -16.16 27.22 -35.40
C SER A 16 -16.78 28.46 -36.05
N ASP A 17 -16.67 28.48 -37.38
CA ASP A 17 -17.17 29.37 -38.43
C ASP A 17 -18.57 30.00 -38.19
N ASP A 18 -18.70 30.79 -37.14
CA ASP A 18 -19.92 31.53 -36.76
C ASP A 18 -19.53 32.96 -36.32
N ASP A 19 -18.51 33.52 -37.00
CA ASP A 19 -18.12 34.93 -36.91
C ASP A 19 -19.21 35.74 -37.62
N VAL A 20 -20.37 35.85 -36.94
CA VAL A 20 -21.46 36.73 -37.33
C VAL A 20 -20.91 38.14 -37.28
N VAL A 21 -20.49 38.64 -38.45
CA VAL A 21 -20.28 40.06 -38.73
C VAL A 21 -21.42 40.79 -38.04
N THR A 22 -21.09 41.60 -37.04
CA THR A 22 -22.06 42.39 -36.27
C THR A 22 -22.88 43.23 -37.25
N GLU A 23 -24.10 42.79 -37.57
CA GLU A 23 -25.11 43.57 -38.28
C GLU A 23 -25.61 44.67 -37.34
N GLY A 24 -24.82 45.73 -37.22
CA GLY A 24 -25.17 46.89 -36.42
C GLY A 24 -24.00 47.86 -36.35
N ASP A 25 -24.29 49.16 -36.48
CA ASP A 25 -23.32 50.20 -36.20
C ASP A 25 -22.88 50.11 -34.73
N PRO A 26 -21.61 49.76 -34.43
CA PRO A 26 -21.12 49.61 -33.06
C PRO A 26 -21.11 50.94 -32.30
N SER A 27 -21.29 52.08 -32.98
CA SER A 27 -21.47 53.39 -32.35
C SER A 27 -22.87 53.61 -31.78
N SER A 28 -23.84 52.74 -32.09
CA SER A 28 -25.18 52.79 -31.53
C SER A 28 -25.28 52.04 -30.20
N THR A 29 -26.12 52.52 -29.27
CA THR A 29 -26.37 51.86 -27.98
C THR A 29 -26.75 50.38 -28.15
N ALA A 30 -27.58 50.07 -29.16
CA ALA A 30 -28.01 48.70 -29.42
C ALA A 30 -26.87 47.82 -29.97
N GLY A 31 -26.07 48.35 -30.89
CA GLY A 31 -24.89 47.65 -31.42
C GLY A 31 -23.90 47.27 -30.32
N LEU A 32 -23.61 48.21 -29.41
CA LEU A 32 -22.72 47.96 -28.27
C LEU A 32 -23.28 46.89 -27.31
N LEU A 33 -24.59 46.89 -27.05
CA LEU A 33 -25.22 45.86 -26.20
C LEU A 33 -25.20 44.47 -26.86
N ILE A 34 -25.31 44.41 -28.19
CA ILE A 34 -25.20 43.16 -28.95
C ILE A 34 -23.78 42.59 -28.85
N GLU A 35 -22.75 43.41 -29.08
CA GLU A 35 -21.34 43.00 -28.89
C GLU A 35 -21.09 42.50 -27.47
N ARG A 36 -21.65 43.20 -26.47
CA ARG A 36 -21.56 42.78 -25.07
C ARG A 36 -22.22 41.42 -24.80
N LEU A 37 -23.35 41.10 -25.45
CA LEU A 37 -23.94 39.75 -25.38
C LEU A 37 -23.11 38.68 -26.06
N GLN A 38 -22.45 39.01 -27.17
CA GLN A 38 -21.54 38.09 -27.83
C GLN A 38 -20.37 37.73 -26.90
N ALA A 39 -19.82 38.71 -26.16
CA ALA A 39 -18.80 38.45 -25.15
C ALA A 39 -19.31 37.48 -24.05
N TRP A 40 -20.53 37.69 -23.54
CA TRP A 40 -21.14 36.78 -22.56
C TRP A 40 -21.42 35.38 -23.13
N LYS A 41 -21.83 35.28 -24.40
CA LYS A 41 -22.02 34.00 -25.10
C LYS A 41 -20.70 33.23 -25.16
N HIS A 42 -19.60 33.89 -25.54
CA HIS A 42 -18.27 33.26 -25.57
C HIS A 42 -17.81 32.81 -24.19
N MET A 43 -18.00 33.65 -23.16
CA MET A 43 -17.69 33.31 -21.77
C MET A 43 -18.44 32.02 -21.33
N CYS A 44 -19.74 31.94 -21.59
CA CYS A 44 -20.55 30.76 -21.27
C CYS A 44 -20.05 29.51 -22.01
N GLY A 45 -19.79 29.63 -23.32
CA GLY A 45 -19.25 28.53 -24.12
C GLY A 45 -17.87 28.05 -23.65
N TYR A 46 -17.00 28.95 -23.17
CA TYR A 46 -15.71 28.55 -22.60
C TYR A 46 -15.88 27.79 -21.28
N LEU A 47 -16.83 28.20 -20.43
CA LEU A 47 -17.15 27.46 -19.21
C LEU A 47 -17.74 26.08 -19.50
N GLU A 48 -18.66 25.98 -20.47
CA GLU A 48 -19.21 24.69 -20.92
C GLU A 48 -18.11 23.74 -21.38
N ASN A 49 -17.19 24.23 -22.23
CA ASN A 49 -16.06 23.46 -22.71
C ASN A 49 -15.14 23.01 -21.59
N TYR A 50 -14.85 23.89 -20.61
CA TYR A 50 -14.04 23.55 -19.45
C TYR A 50 -14.69 22.44 -18.60
N ILE A 51 -15.96 22.61 -18.20
CA ILE A 51 -16.67 21.63 -17.38
C ILE A 51 -16.82 20.29 -18.12
N SER A 52 -17.11 20.33 -19.43
CA SER A 52 -17.17 19.15 -20.30
C SER A 52 -15.82 18.42 -20.37
N ALA A 53 -14.72 19.16 -20.49
CA ALA A 53 -13.37 18.59 -20.50
C ALA A 53 -13.04 17.91 -19.16
N VAL A 54 -13.35 18.56 -18.02
CA VAL A 54 -13.16 17.96 -16.70
C VAL A 54 -14.03 16.71 -16.52
N ALA A 55 -15.30 16.75 -16.94
CA ALA A 55 -16.17 15.58 -16.86
C ALA A 55 -15.65 14.39 -17.70
N LYS A 56 -15.08 14.68 -18.88
CA LYS A 56 -14.43 13.68 -19.74
C LYS A 56 -13.16 13.12 -19.11
N GLU A 57 -12.36 13.95 -18.45
CA GLU A 57 -11.18 13.52 -17.70
C GLU A 57 -11.56 12.56 -16.57
N GLN A 58 -12.58 12.88 -15.77
CA GLN A 58 -13.09 12.00 -14.72
C GLN A 58 -13.54 10.64 -15.28
N ALA A 59 -14.25 10.63 -16.41
CA ALA A 59 -14.60 9.38 -17.10
C ALA A 59 -13.37 8.62 -17.64
N GLY A 60 -12.32 9.34 -18.05
CA GLY A 60 -11.03 8.77 -18.43
C GLY A 60 -10.36 8.06 -17.26
N TRP A 61 -10.25 8.73 -16.11
CA TRP A 61 -9.67 8.16 -14.89
C TRP A 61 -10.39 6.90 -14.42
N ALA A 62 -11.72 6.85 -14.52
CA ALA A 62 -12.49 5.65 -14.22
C ALA A 62 -12.04 4.46 -15.10
N LYS A 63 -11.96 4.67 -16.42
CA LYS A 63 -11.55 3.64 -17.39
C LYS A 63 -10.10 3.22 -17.19
N ASP A 64 -9.21 4.15 -16.90
CA ASP A 64 -7.78 3.85 -16.72
C ASP A 64 -7.55 3.09 -15.41
N HIS A 65 -8.23 3.45 -14.32
CA HIS A 65 -8.20 2.67 -13.07
C HIS A 65 -8.74 1.25 -13.28
N GLU A 66 -9.83 1.09 -14.02
CA GLU A 66 -10.39 -0.22 -14.33
C GLU A 66 -9.44 -1.07 -15.17
N LYS A 67 -8.81 -0.49 -16.20
CA LYS A 67 -7.94 -1.25 -17.13
C LYS A 67 -6.55 -1.54 -16.59
N THR A 68 -5.98 -0.61 -15.82
CA THR A 68 -4.58 -0.65 -15.40
C THR A 68 -4.46 -1.08 -13.94
N VAL A 69 -5.03 -0.30 -13.02
CA VAL A 69 -4.88 -0.51 -11.57
C VAL A 69 -5.63 -1.76 -11.12
N MET A 70 -6.90 -1.93 -11.50
CA MET A 70 -7.65 -3.14 -11.12
C MET A 70 -7.01 -4.39 -11.72
N LYS A 71 -6.42 -4.30 -12.92
CA LYS A 71 -5.74 -5.42 -13.56
C LYS A 71 -4.46 -5.85 -12.84
N THR A 72 -3.72 -4.92 -12.22
CA THR A 72 -2.57 -5.30 -11.39
C THR A 72 -3.01 -6.09 -10.16
N LEU A 73 -4.22 -5.80 -9.67
CA LEU A 73 -4.82 -6.48 -8.53
C LEU A 73 -5.60 -7.73 -8.93
N SER A 74 -6.04 -7.91 -10.19
CA SER A 74 -6.90 -9.03 -10.57
C SER A 74 -6.22 -10.39 -10.52
N ASN A 75 -4.88 -10.43 -10.57
CA ASN A 75 -4.16 -11.68 -10.40
C ASN A 75 -4.19 -12.11 -8.93
N PRO A 76 -4.56 -13.36 -8.62
CA PRO A 76 -4.43 -13.87 -7.27
C PRO A 76 -2.96 -13.83 -6.84
N LEU A 77 -2.73 -13.61 -5.55
CA LEU A 77 -1.40 -13.52 -4.99
C LEU A 77 -0.64 -14.83 -5.26
N ARG A 78 0.56 -14.74 -5.84
CA ARG A 78 1.40 -15.92 -6.06
C ARG A 78 1.77 -16.50 -4.70
N GLU A 79 1.72 -17.83 -4.60
CA GLU A 79 2.01 -18.56 -3.35
C GLU A 79 1.09 -18.13 -2.18
N ALA A 80 -0.17 -17.75 -2.48
CA ALA A 80 -1.18 -17.34 -1.50
C ALA A 80 -1.35 -18.32 -0.32
N HIS A 81 -1.05 -19.61 -0.52
CA HIS A 81 -1.11 -20.65 0.53
C HIS A 81 -0.17 -20.39 1.72
N HIS A 82 0.85 -19.53 1.58
CA HIS A 82 1.69 -19.10 2.70
C HIS A 82 1.03 -18.07 3.61
N PHE A 83 0.04 -17.32 3.12
CA PHE A 83 -0.65 -16.27 3.86
C PHE A 83 -1.93 -16.81 4.49
N ASP A 84 -2.29 -16.31 5.67
CA ASP A 84 -3.55 -16.71 6.29
C ASP A 84 -4.74 -16.18 5.47
N ALA A 85 -5.76 -17.03 5.28
CA ALA A 85 -6.96 -16.68 4.53
C ALA A 85 -7.99 -15.92 5.39
N ALA A 86 -7.80 -15.88 6.70
CA ALA A 86 -8.64 -15.11 7.60
C ALA A 86 -8.51 -13.60 7.36
N LEU A 87 -9.61 -12.88 7.61
CA LEU A 87 -9.60 -11.41 7.56
C LEU A 87 -8.66 -10.85 8.63
N GLY A 88 -7.89 -9.82 8.28
CA GLY A 88 -6.93 -9.16 9.17
C GLY A 88 -5.46 -9.41 8.83
N GLY A 89 -5.16 -10.26 7.84
CA GLY A 89 -3.83 -10.47 7.30
C GLY A 89 -3.59 -9.83 5.93
N VAL A 90 -2.51 -10.24 5.28
CA VAL A 90 -2.09 -9.79 3.95
C VAL A 90 -3.15 -10.12 2.89
N ALA A 91 -3.81 -11.28 2.98
CA ALA A 91 -4.90 -11.61 2.06
C ALA A 91 -6.06 -10.61 2.16
N GLY A 92 -6.42 -10.22 3.39
CA GLY A 92 -7.44 -9.19 3.66
C GLY A 92 -7.02 -7.80 3.15
N LEU A 93 -5.74 -7.45 3.25
CA LEU A 93 -5.21 -6.20 2.70
C LEU A 93 -5.35 -6.10 1.19
N PHE A 94 -5.02 -7.17 0.45
CA PHE A 94 -5.20 -7.18 -1.00
C PHE A 94 -6.67 -7.11 -1.41
N GLU A 95 -7.57 -7.70 -0.63
CA GLU A 95 -9.01 -7.59 -0.86
C GLU A 95 -9.51 -6.16 -0.58
N ASN A 96 -9.06 -5.55 0.51
CA ASN A 96 -9.33 -4.15 0.82
C ASN A 96 -8.83 -3.22 -0.31
N LEU A 97 -7.64 -3.49 -0.86
CA LEU A 97 -7.08 -2.71 -1.97
C LEU A 97 -7.92 -2.83 -3.24
N ARG A 98 -8.44 -4.03 -3.56
CA ARG A 98 -9.40 -4.22 -4.68
C ARG A 98 -10.68 -3.46 -4.44
N ALA A 99 -11.29 -3.59 -3.27
CA ALA A 99 -12.52 -2.90 -2.92
C ALA A 99 -12.36 -1.38 -3.00
N ASN A 100 -11.27 -0.83 -2.47
CA ASN A 100 -10.95 0.59 -2.56
C ASN A 100 -10.74 1.04 -4.01
N THR A 101 -10.06 0.25 -4.83
CA THR A 101 -9.88 0.57 -6.26
C THR A 101 -11.22 0.59 -6.99
N GLN A 102 -12.11 -0.36 -6.70
CA GLN A 102 -13.46 -0.38 -7.28
C GLN A 102 -14.29 0.83 -6.84
N ALA A 103 -14.18 1.22 -5.57
CA ALA A 103 -14.81 2.41 -5.04
C ALA A 103 -14.28 3.69 -5.73
N GLN A 104 -12.98 3.79 -5.99
CA GLN A 104 -12.39 4.91 -6.74
C GLN A 104 -12.94 4.99 -8.18
N ILE A 105 -13.01 3.86 -8.90
CA ILE A 105 -13.59 3.80 -10.25
C ILE A 105 -15.05 4.29 -10.24
N SER A 106 -15.81 3.85 -9.25
CA SER A 106 -17.21 4.22 -9.09
C SER A 106 -17.36 5.72 -8.78
N LEU A 107 -16.47 6.25 -7.93
CA LEU A 107 -16.41 7.67 -7.59
C LEU A 107 -16.11 8.54 -8.81
N TYR A 108 -15.09 8.20 -9.61
CA TYR A 108 -14.77 8.93 -10.85
C TYR A 108 -15.95 8.92 -11.85
N THR A 109 -16.63 7.77 -11.97
CA THR A 109 -17.81 7.61 -12.84
C THR A 109 -18.99 8.46 -12.35
N GLU A 110 -19.26 8.46 -11.05
CA GLU A 110 -20.31 9.25 -10.41
C GLU A 110 -20.04 10.75 -10.60
N THR A 111 -18.81 11.21 -10.32
CA THR A 111 -18.42 12.62 -10.48
C THR A 111 -18.59 13.06 -11.94
N SER A 112 -18.13 12.26 -12.91
CA SER A 112 -18.33 12.56 -14.33
C SER A 112 -19.82 12.74 -14.67
N LYS A 113 -20.67 11.82 -14.23
CA LYS A 113 -22.12 11.89 -14.45
C LYS A 113 -22.74 13.13 -13.79
N ASN A 114 -22.37 13.45 -12.56
CA ASN A 114 -22.87 14.62 -11.83
C ASN A 114 -22.48 15.93 -12.55
N LEU A 115 -21.25 16.03 -13.06
CA LEU A 115 -20.82 17.19 -13.83
C LEU A 115 -21.63 17.34 -15.12
N THR A 116 -21.81 16.25 -15.88
CA THR A 116 -22.61 16.29 -17.13
C THR A 116 -24.11 16.46 -16.91
N GLY A 117 -24.66 15.94 -15.80
CA GLY A 117 -26.10 15.86 -15.55
C GLY A 117 -26.64 16.97 -14.66
N SER A 118 -25.79 17.71 -13.95
CA SER A 118 -26.22 18.76 -13.02
C SER A 118 -25.55 20.10 -13.29
N VAL A 119 -24.24 20.14 -13.56
CA VAL A 119 -23.53 21.41 -13.76
C VAL A 119 -23.69 21.91 -15.20
N LEU A 120 -23.40 21.04 -16.18
CA LEU A 120 -23.45 21.42 -17.60
C LEU A 120 -24.83 21.93 -18.05
N PRO A 121 -25.97 21.33 -17.66
CA PRO A 121 -27.29 21.81 -18.07
C PRO A 121 -27.63 23.21 -17.58
N ILE A 122 -27.05 23.66 -16.46
CA ILE A 122 -27.22 25.04 -15.97
C ILE A 122 -26.59 26.03 -16.95
N LEU A 123 -25.38 25.71 -17.45
CA LEU A 123 -24.67 26.54 -18.41
C LEU A 123 -25.32 26.47 -19.80
N GLU A 124 -25.71 25.28 -20.28
CA GLU A 124 -26.40 25.13 -21.57
C GLU A 124 -27.70 25.93 -21.62
N ARG A 125 -28.47 25.92 -20.52
CA ARG A 125 -29.67 26.75 -20.40
C ARG A 125 -29.33 28.24 -20.44
N LEU A 126 -28.30 28.67 -19.71
CA LEU A 126 -27.83 30.05 -19.72
C LEU A 126 -27.40 30.50 -21.12
N HIS A 127 -26.72 29.64 -21.88
CA HIS A 127 -26.32 29.92 -23.25
C HIS A 127 -27.53 30.13 -24.17
N VAL A 128 -28.57 29.31 -24.03
CA VAL A 128 -29.84 29.51 -24.75
C VAL A 128 -30.51 30.82 -24.33
N GLU A 129 -30.53 31.15 -23.04
CA GLU A 129 -31.06 32.43 -22.52
C GLU A 129 -30.32 33.65 -23.12
N ILE A 130 -28.99 33.61 -23.18
CA ILE A 130 -28.15 34.65 -23.81
C ILE A 130 -28.47 34.77 -25.31
N LYS A 131 -28.58 33.65 -26.02
CA LYS A 131 -28.94 33.63 -27.45
C LYS A 131 -30.32 34.23 -27.71
N ASN A 132 -31.28 33.95 -26.83
CA ASN A 132 -32.63 34.52 -26.93
C ASN A 132 -32.61 36.03 -26.67
N LYS A 133 -31.86 36.49 -25.65
CA LYS A 133 -31.72 37.92 -25.35
C LYS A 133 -31.03 38.68 -26.49
N HIS A 134 -30.06 38.07 -27.14
CA HIS A 134 -29.40 38.62 -28.33
C HIS A 134 -30.41 38.86 -29.46
N LYS A 135 -31.26 37.87 -29.76
CA LYS A 135 -32.31 38.00 -30.78
C LYS A 135 -33.34 39.07 -30.41
N GLU A 136 -33.72 39.15 -29.14
CA GLU A 136 -34.65 40.16 -28.63
C GLU A 136 -34.14 41.59 -28.89
N ILE A 137 -32.89 41.88 -28.52
CA ILE A 137 -32.30 43.22 -28.70
C ILE A 137 -32.09 43.55 -30.18
N THR A 138 -31.60 42.59 -30.97
CA THR A 138 -31.39 42.76 -32.42
C THR A 138 -32.69 43.12 -33.12
N ASN A 139 -33.78 42.41 -32.82
CA ASN A 139 -35.08 42.63 -33.46
C ASN A 139 -35.84 43.85 -32.89
N GLY A 140 -35.60 44.20 -31.63
CA GLY A 140 -36.29 45.30 -30.94
C GLY A 140 -35.73 46.68 -31.27
N ALA A 141 -34.40 46.83 -31.31
CA ALA A 141 -33.76 48.14 -31.39
C ALA A 141 -33.91 48.85 -32.74
N GLY A 142 -34.14 48.12 -33.84
CA GLY A 142 -34.23 48.70 -35.18
C GLY A 142 -35.52 49.50 -35.46
N LYS A 143 -36.56 49.35 -34.63
CA LYS A 143 -37.87 50.00 -34.88
C LYS A 143 -37.86 51.49 -34.54
N GLY A 144 -37.34 51.86 -33.36
CA GLY A 144 -37.29 53.26 -32.91
C GLY A 144 -36.38 54.13 -33.78
N SER A 145 -35.20 53.60 -34.17
CA SER A 145 -34.28 54.31 -35.07
C SER A 145 -34.92 54.67 -36.41
N LYS A 146 -35.64 53.73 -37.05
CA LYS A 146 -36.31 53.99 -38.33
C LYS A 146 -37.40 55.06 -38.24
N ALA A 147 -38.13 55.11 -37.12
CA ALA A 147 -39.14 56.15 -36.88
C ALA A 147 -38.52 57.54 -36.73
N VAL A 148 -37.39 57.63 -36.01
CA VAL A 148 -36.61 58.86 -35.87
C VAL A 148 -36.06 59.32 -37.22
N ASP A 149 -35.46 58.43 -38.01
CA ASP A 149 -34.90 58.75 -39.32
C ASP A 149 -35.98 59.24 -40.30
N ALA A 150 -37.16 58.62 -40.29
CA ALA A 150 -38.30 59.05 -41.10
C ALA A 150 -38.81 60.45 -40.68
N ALA A 151 -38.90 60.71 -39.37
CA ALA A 151 -39.32 62.01 -38.86
C ALA A 151 -38.30 63.12 -39.19
N ARG A 152 -37.01 62.83 -39.04
CA ARG A 152 -35.89 63.72 -39.41
C ARG A 152 -35.84 64.00 -40.92
N GLY A 153 -36.04 62.98 -41.75
CA GLY A 153 -36.12 63.18 -43.20
C GLY A 153 -37.29 64.07 -43.61
N ASN A 154 -38.43 63.97 -42.92
CA ASN A 154 -39.60 64.80 -43.19
C ASN A 154 -39.43 66.25 -42.72
N SER A 155 -38.86 66.47 -41.53
CA SER A 155 -38.56 67.82 -41.03
C SER A 155 -37.55 68.53 -41.93
N GLN A 156 -36.46 67.85 -42.31
CA GLN A 156 -35.41 68.40 -43.18
C GLN A 156 -35.98 68.87 -44.53
N LYS A 157 -36.77 68.04 -45.21
CA LYS A 157 -37.44 68.41 -46.48
C LYS A 157 -38.27 69.69 -46.36
N HIS A 158 -38.97 69.88 -45.23
CA HIS A 158 -39.81 71.06 -45.04
C HIS A 158 -39.01 72.30 -44.61
N ILE A 159 -37.89 72.12 -43.91
CA ILE A 159 -36.95 73.20 -43.61
C ILE A 159 -36.33 73.72 -44.90
N GLU A 160 -35.91 72.82 -45.80
CA GLU A 160 -35.39 73.18 -47.12
C GLU A 160 -36.45 73.89 -47.96
N LEU A 161 -37.69 73.37 -48.00
CA LEU A 161 -38.80 74.02 -48.70
C LEU A 161 -39.08 75.44 -48.16
N LEU A 162 -39.07 75.62 -46.83
CA LEU A 162 -39.21 76.93 -46.21
C LEU A 162 -38.08 77.88 -46.65
N GLY A 163 -36.83 77.42 -46.63
CA GLY A 163 -35.68 78.23 -47.07
C GLY A 163 -35.79 78.65 -48.53
N GLN A 164 -36.18 77.74 -49.42
CA GLN A 164 -36.38 78.01 -50.84
C GLN A 164 -37.49 79.06 -51.07
N GLN A 165 -38.64 78.91 -50.41
CA GLN A 165 -39.76 79.84 -50.60
C GLN A 165 -39.54 81.19 -49.92
N ALA A 166 -38.79 81.25 -48.83
CA ALA A 166 -38.35 82.51 -48.22
C ALA A 166 -37.43 83.29 -49.15
N ALA A 167 -36.43 82.64 -49.76
CA ALA A 167 -35.57 83.27 -50.76
C ALA A 167 -36.35 83.69 -52.03
N HIS A 168 -37.35 82.91 -52.43
CA HIS A 168 -38.25 83.26 -53.54
C HIS A 168 -39.12 84.50 -53.21
N PHE A 169 -39.61 84.63 -51.97
CA PHE A 169 -40.35 85.81 -51.52
C PHE A 169 -39.51 87.09 -51.67
N ASP A 170 -38.25 87.07 -51.24
CA ASP A 170 -37.34 88.22 -51.32
C ASP A 170 -36.99 88.59 -52.77
N SER A 171 -36.77 87.60 -53.64
CA SER A 171 -36.38 87.81 -55.04
C SER A 171 -37.52 88.23 -55.97
N THR A 172 -38.78 87.97 -55.61
CA THR A 172 -39.96 88.30 -56.43
C THR A 172 -40.73 89.54 -55.97
N GLY A 173 -40.21 90.26 -54.96
CA GLY A 173 -40.87 91.44 -54.40
C GLY A 173 -42.16 91.10 -53.65
N GLY A 174 -42.21 89.93 -52.99
CA GLY A 174 -43.32 89.51 -52.14
C GLY A 174 -44.48 88.79 -52.85
N LYS A 175 -44.33 88.41 -54.13
CA LYS A 175 -45.37 87.68 -54.88
C LYS A 175 -45.24 86.16 -54.67
N VAL A 176 -46.01 85.61 -53.75
CA VAL A 176 -46.00 84.16 -53.45
C VAL A 176 -47.44 83.61 -53.37
N SER A 177 -47.64 82.36 -53.77
CA SER A 177 -48.93 81.65 -53.61
C SER A 177 -49.22 81.37 -52.14
N ALA A 178 -50.49 81.39 -51.73
CA ALA A 178 -50.91 81.13 -50.34
C ALA A 178 -50.38 79.81 -49.76
N HIS A 179 -50.21 78.77 -50.58
CA HIS A 179 -49.64 77.48 -50.16
C HIS A 179 -48.12 77.50 -49.95
N HIS A 180 -47.43 78.45 -50.58
CA HIS A 180 -45.98 78.64 -50.49
C HIS A 180 -45.60 79.83 -49.61
N ASP A 181 -46.57 80.41 -48.90
CA ASP A 181 -46.33 81.50 -47.96
C ASP A 181 -45.32 81.04 -46.87
N PRO A 182 -44.18 81.74 -46.72
CA PRO A 182 -43.16 81.37 -45.74
C PRO A 182 -43.67 81.29 -44.28
N TYR A 183 -44.67 82.09 -43.90
CA TYR A 183 -45.29 82.03 -42.58
C TYR A 183 -46.08 80.73 -42.38
N VAL A 184 -46.83 80.28 -43.38
CA VAL A 184 -47.56 79.01 -43.35
C VAL A 184 -46.59 77.83 -43.32
N LEU A 185 -45.54 77.87 -44.16
CA LEU A 185 -44.49 76.85 -44.18
C LEU A 185 -43.74 76.78 -42.85
N ARG A 186 -43.46 77.91 -42.20
CA ARG A 186 -42.84 77.95 -40.86
C ARG A 186 -43.69 77.22 -39.81
N LYS A 187 -45.01 77.39 -39.81
CA LYS A 187 -45.91 76.63 -38.92
C LYS A 187 -45.83 75.12 -39.22
N GLY A 188 -45.77 74.75 -40.49
CA GLY A 188 -45.60 73.36 -40.91
C GLY A 188 -44.26 72.75 -40.46
N VAL A 189 -43.17 73.51 -40.50
CA VAL A 189 -41.85 73.11 -39.99
C VAL A 189 -41.90 72.90 -38.49
N LEU A 190 -42.45 73.85 -37.72
CA LEU A 190 -42.58 73.73 -36.26
C LEU A 190 -43.37 72.49 -35.85
N HIS A 191 -44.48 72.18 -36.55
CA HIS A 191 -45.27 70.97 -36.29
C HIS A 191 -44.46 69.68 -36.51
N ARG A 192 -43.70 69.60 -37.62
CA ARG A 192 -42.89 68.42 -37.95
C ARG A 192 -41.66 68.27 -37.06
N LEU A 193 -41.02 69.38 -36.69
CA LEU A 193 -39.94 69.39 -35.70
C LEU A 193 -40.42 68.91 -34.33
N ASN A 194 -41.60 69.37 -33.88
CA ASN A 194 -42.19 68.86 -32.65
C ASN A 194 -42.44 67.34 -32.72
N LYS A 195 -42.94 66.84 -33.87
CA LYS A 195 -43.08 65.40 -34.08
C LYS A 195 -41.74 64.66 -34.04
N GLN A 196 -40.70 65.17 -34.71
CA GLN A 196 -39.35 64.59 -34.64
C GLN A 196 -38.85 64.52 -33.19
N LEU A 197 -39.01 65.59 -32.42
CA LEU A 197 -38.58 65.65 -31.03
C LEU A 197 -39.32 64.63 -30.16
N LEU A 198 -40.60 64.39 -30.42
CA LEU A 198 -41.37 63.34 -29.74
C LEU A 198 -40.85 61.94 -30.10
N GLU A 199 -40.59 61.64 -31.37
CA GLU A 199 -40.04 60.33 -31.77
C GLU A 199 -38.62 60.11 -31.21
N GLU A 200 -37.77 61.15 -31.19
CA GLU A 200 -36.42 61.07 -30.60
C GLU A 200 -36.49 60.82 -29.08
N ASN A 201 -37.40 61.49 -28.37
CA ASN A 201 -37.63 61.27 -26.95
C ASN A 201 -38.19 59.88 -26.64
N ASN A 202 -39.12 59.38 -27.46
CA ASN A 202 -39.66 58.03 -27.34
C ASN A 202 -38.56 56.98 -27.54
N ASN A 203 -37.78 57.08 -28.62
CA ASN A 203 -36.66 56.19 -28.89
C ASN A 203 -35.61 56.22 -27.76
N ARG A 204 -35.31 57.40 -27.21
CA ARG A 204 -34.42 57.53 -26.04
C ARG A 204 -34.98 56.77 -24.82
N GLN A 205 -36.27 56.91 -24.54
CA GLN A 205 -36.90 56.23 -23.40
C GLN A 205 -36.90 54.71 -23.58
N ASP A 206 -37.15 54.22 -24.80
CA ASP A 206 -37.06 52.81 -25.14
C ASP A 206 -35.64 52.26 -24.95
N LEU A 207 -34.61 53.00 -25.41
CA LEU A 207 -33.21 52.61 -25.20
C LEU A 207 -32.83 52.55 -23.72
N ILE A 208 -33.30 53.49 -22.90
CA ILE A 208 -33.10 53.45 -21.45
C ILE A 208 -33.76 52.21 -20.83
N ALA A 209 -34.98 51.86 -21.27
CA ALA A 209 -35.65 50.66 -20.80
C ALA A 209 -34.88 49.38 -21.17
N VAL A 210 -34.35 49.31 -22.40
CA VAL A 210 -33.48 48.21 -22.86
C VAL A 210 -32.21 48.14 -22.00
N GLN A 211 -31.54 49.26 -21.72
CA GLN A 211 -30.36 49.31 -20.87
C GLN A 211 -30.64 48.81 -19.43
N ASN A 212 -31.76 49.22 -18.85
CA ASN A 212 -32.16 48.77 -17.51
C ASN A 212 -32.48 47.26 -17.49
N SER A 213 -33.21 46.76 -18.49
CA SER A 213 -33.46 45.31 -18.65
C SER A 213 -32.15 44.54 -18.84
N PHE A 214 -31.20 45.10 -19.59
CA PHE A 214 -29.90 44.52 -19.82
C PHE A 214 -29.08 44.38 -18.54
N SER A 215 -29.04 45.43 -17.72
CA SER A 215 -28.34 45.40 -16.44
C SER A 215 -28.88 44.31 -15.51
N GLN A 216 -30.19 44.10 -15.49
CA GLN A 216 -30.80 43.01 -14.71
C GLN A 216 -30.46 41.63 -15.29
N PHE A 217 -30.46 41.51 -16.61
CA PHE A 217 -30.08 40.28 -17.29
C PHE A 217 -28.61 39.91 -17.00
N GLU A 218 -27.68 40.85 -17.01
CA GLU A 218 -26.28 40.58 -16.66
C GLU A 218 -26.11 40.11 -15.22
N ALA A 219 -26.85 40.70 -14.28
CA ALA A 219 -26.85 40.23 -12.90
C ALA A 219 -27.32 38.77 -12.80
N HIS A 220 -28.36 38.41 -13.55
CA HIS A 220 -28.84 37.02 -13.66
C HIS A 220 -27.82 36.09 -14.31
N VAL A 221 -27.12 36.53 -15.36
CA VAL A 221 -26.03 35.75 -16.00
C VAL A 221 -24.95 35.41 -14.98
N ILE A 222 -24.47 36.41 -14.23
CA ILE A 222 -23.43 36.22 -13.21
C ILE A 222 -23.93 35.29 -12.10
N GLN A 223 -25.15 35.49 -11.60
CA GLN A 223 -25.73 34.63 -10.56
C GLN A 223 -25.86 33.17 -11.02
N THR A 224 -26.25 32.95 -12.27
CA THR A 224 -26.36 31.60 -12.84
C THR A 224 -24.98 30.94 -12.97
N VAL A 225 -23.95 31.68 -13.41
CA VAL A 225 -22.56 31.19 -13.45
C VAL A 225 -22.06 30.84 -12.04
N GLN A 226 -22.29 31.71 -11.06
CA GLN A 226 -21.93 31.44 -9.66
C GLN A 226 -22.59 30.16 -9.15
N THR A 227 -23.86 29.96 -9.47
CA THR A 227 -24.60 28.73 -9.11
C THR A 227 -23.97 27.49 -9.72
N ALA A 228 -23.63 27.53 -11.01
CA ALA A 228 -22.96 26.43 -11.70
C ALA A 228 -21.59 26.13 -11.08
N LEU A 229 -20.77 27.15 -10.81
CA LEU A 229 -19.44 26.99 -10.22
C LEU A 229 -19.49 26.52 -8.77
N ASN A 230 -20.49 26.93 -7.99
CA ASN A 230 -20.70 26.41 -6.64
C ASN A 230 -21.07 24.92 -6.66
N SER A 231 -21.94 24.51 -7.60
CA SER A 231 -22.28 23.10 -7.79
C SER A 231 -21.07 22.28 -8.26
N TYR A 232 -20.27 22.80 -9.18
CA TYR A 232 -18.99 22.21 -9.58
C TYR A 232 -18.06 22.00 -8.36
N ASN A 233 -17.87 23.04 -7.55
CA ASN A 233 -17.06 22.96 -6.35
C ASN A 233 -17.57 21.91 -5.36
N GLN A 234 -18.89 21.81 -5.17
CA GLN A 234 -19.49 20.81 -4.28
C GLN A 234 -19.15 19.38 -4.74
N PHE A 235 -19.28 19.08 -6.04
CA PHE A 235 -18.98 17.75 -6.56
C PHE A 235 -17.48 17.43 -6.52
N MET A 236 -16.61 18.38 -6.88
CA MET A 236 -15.17 18.17 -6.89
C MET A 236 -14.56 18.11 -5.48
N SER A 237 -15.05 18.92 -4.54
CA SER A 237 -14.62 18.85 -3.13
C SER A 237 -15.07 17.52 -2.51
N GLY A 238 -16.32 17.12 -2.73
CA GLY A 238 -16.82 15.83 -2.27
C GLY A 238 -16.07 14.64 -2.87
N HIS A 239 -15.64 14.76 -4.13
CA HIS A 239 -14.76 13.78 -4.77
C HIS A 239 -13.42 13.67 -4.01
N ALA A 240 -12.74 14.80 -3.79
CA ALA A 240 -11.45 14.84 -3.11
C ALA A 240 -11.52 14.28 -1.68
N ASP A 241 -12.56 14.61 -0.92
CA ASP A 241 -12.76 14.11 0.45
C ASP A 241 -12.95 12.60 0.49
N ARG A 242 -13.80 12.05 -0.39
CA ARG A 242 -14.02 10.60 -0.48
C ARG A 242 -12.76 9.88 -0.95
N GLN A 243 -12.03 10.44 -1.92
CA GLN A 243 -10.77 9.87 -2.39
C GLN A 243 -9.73 9.81 -1.26
N LYS A 244 -9.60 10.88 -0.46
CA LYS A 244 -8.75 10.91 0.72
C LYS A 244 -9.14 9.83 1.73
N ALA A 245 -10.44 9.63 1.97
CA ALA A 245 -10.93 8.59 2.87
C ALA A 245 -10.54 7.18 2.39
N LEU A 246 -10.65 6.90 1.08
CA LEU A 246 -10.24 5.61 0.49
C LEU A 246 -8.73 5.34 0.67
N PHE A 247 -7.88 6.35 0.47
CA PHE A 247 -6.45 6.19 0.77
C PHE A 247 -6.17 5.98 2.27
N GLY A 248 -6.91 6.66 3.13
CA GLY A 248 -6.84 6.47 4.58
C GLY A 248 -7.24 5.06 5.00
N ASP A 249 -8.27 4.49 4.39
CA ASP A 249 -8.74 3.13 4.66
C ASP A 249 -7.68 2.08 4.33
N VAL A 250 -7.02 2.18 3.18
CA VAL A 250 -5.92 1.26 2.80
C VAL A 250 -4.78 1.32 3.82
N ALA A 251 -4.36 2.52 4.22
CA ALA A 251 -3.29 2.70 5.20
C ALA A 251 -3.67 2.18 6.60
N ALA A 252 -4.91 2.43 7.02
CA ALA A 252 -5.44 1.92 8.28
C ALA A 252 -5.55 0.39 8.27
N ASN A 253 -6.03 -0.20 7.18
CA ASN A 253 -6.12 -1.65 7.01
C ASN A 253 -4.74 -2.31 7.13
N ALA A 254 -3.73 -1.77 6.44
CA ALA A 254 -2.35 -2.26 6.53
C ALA A 254 -1.78 -2.13 7.95
N SER A 255 -2.05 -1.01 8.63
CA SER A 255 -1.54 -0.75 9.98
C SER A 255 -2.20 -1.61 11.06
N ASN A 256 -3.42 -2.10 10.81
CA ASN A 256 -4.17 -2.94 11.73
C ASN A 256 -3.77 -4.43 11.67
N ILE A 257 -2.89 -4.83 10.74
CA ILE A 257 -2.40 -6.21 10.65
C ILE A 257 -1.48 -6.48 11.86
N PRO A 258 -1.81 -7.43 12.75
CA PRO A 258 -0.92 -7.79 13.85
C PRO A 258 0.40 -8.37 13.31
N LEU A 259 1.52 -7.99 13.91
CA LEU A 259 2.86 -8.34 13.42
C LEU A 259 3.14 -9.85 13.42
N ASP A 260 2.47 -10.60 14.29
CA ASP A 260 2.59 -12.05 14.45
C ASP A 260 1.49 -12.84 13.74
N PHE A 261 0.51 -12.17 13.09
CA PHE A 261 -0.67 -12.79 12.51
C PHE A 261 -0.29 -13.86 11.47
N GLU A 262 0.51 -13.46 10.48
CA GLU A 262 0.92 -14.36 9.38
C GLU A 262 1.79 -15.50 9.88
N TRP A 263 2.75 -15.21 10.77
CA TRP A 263 3.65 -16.23 11.31
C TRP A 263 2.89 -17.27 12.14
N THR A 264 1.97 -16.84 12.99
CA THR A 264 1.17 -17.72 13.83
C THR A 264 0.27 -18.62 12.98
N GLY A 265 -0.41 -18.06 11.98
CA GLY A 265 -1.22 -18.83 11.03
C GLY A 265 -0.39 -19.81 10.20
N PHE A 266 0.82 -19.41 9.78
CA PHE A 266 1.76 -20.27 9.07
C PHE A 266 2.25 -21.44 9.93
N VAL A 267 2.68 -21.18 11.18
CA VAL A 267 3.16 -22.22 12.11
C VAL A 267 2.06 -23.24 12.40
N LYS A 268 0.84 -22.76 12.66
CA LYS A 268 -0.31 -23.62 12.95
C LYS A 268 -0.63 -24.58 11.79
N ARG A 269 -0.56 -24.11 10.54
CA ARG A 269 -0.82 -24.94 9.35
C ARG A 269 0.31 -25.93 9.06
N ASN A 270 1.54 -25.56 9.34
CA ASN A 270 2.74 -26.34 9.00
C ASN A 270 3.38 -27.03 10.21
N GLN A 271 2.66 -27.17 11.32
CA GLN A 271 3.18 -27.72 12.58
C GLN A 271 3.78 -29.14 12.43
N HIS A 272 3.27 -29.93 11.47
CA HIS A 272 3.75 -31.28 11.18
C HIS A 272 5.11 -31.31 10.43
N VAL A 273 5.49 -30.21 9.77
CA VAL A 273 6.75 -30.07 9.04
C VAL A 273 7.77 -29.28 9.84
N LEU A 274 7.31 -28.24 10.53
CA LEU A 274 8.18 -27.35 11.28
C LEU A 274 8.79 -28.07 12.48
N VAL A 275 10.06 -27.76 12.74
CA VAL A 275 10.77 -28.28 13.91
C VAL A 275 10.08 -27.74 15.17
N ASN A 276 9.72 -28.64 16.07
CA ASN A 276 9.20 -28.26 17.38
C ASN A 276 10.36 -27.68 18.22
N PRO A 277 10.34 -26.38 18.58
CA PRO A 277 11.40 -25.76 19.36
C PRO A 277 11.47 -26.29 20.79
N ASN A 278 10.41 -26.92 21.27
CA ASN A 278 10.36 -27.54 22.60
C ASN A 278 10.83 -29.00 22.58
N ALA A 279 11.15 -29.56 21.41
CA ALA A 279 11.69 -30.91 21.36
C ALA A 279 13.09 -30.94 22.00
N PRO A 280 13.39 -31.95 22.84
CA PRO A 280 14.70 -32.06 23.47
C PRO A 280 15.78 -32.21 22.39
N THR A 281 16.96 -31.65 22.65
CA THR A 281 18.12 -31.88 21.81
C THR A 281 18.45 -33.36 21.83
N LYS A 282 18.64 -33.96 20.66
CA LYS A 282 19.03 -35.38 20.55
C LYS A 282 20.39 -35.58 21.22
N THR A 283 20.46 -36.48 22.19
CA THR A 283 21.74 -36.85 22.82
C THR A 283 22.12 -38.29 22.47
N MET A 284 23.42 -38.62 22.54
CA MET A 284 23.88 -39.99 22.28
C MET A 284 23.28 -41.00 23.27
N ASN A 285 22.91 -40.56 24.48
CA ASN A 285 22.26 -41.40 25.48
C ASN A 285 20.87 -41.89 25.02
N ASP A 286 20.24 -41.18 24.08
CA ASP A 286 18.92 -41.51 23.53
C ASP A 286 19.03 -42.40 22.27
N VAL A 287 20.25 -42.71 21.83
CA VAL A 287 20.52 -43.55 20.67
C VAL A 287 20.84 -44.96 21.15
N SER A 288 20.00 -45.93 20.78
CA SER A 288 20.33 -47.35 20.91
C SER A 288 20.41 -48.00 19.54
N PHE A 289 21.33 -48.95 19.41
CA PHE A 289 21.51 -49.72 18.19
C PHE A 289 21.63 -51.22 18.51
N PRO A 290 21.26 -52.10 17.56
CA PRO A 290 21.40 -53.54 17.76
C PRO A 290 22.83 -53.93 18.16
N ASN A 291 22.96 -54.86 19.12
CA ASN A 291 24.24 -55.34 19.66
C ASN A 291 25.09 -54.34 20.48
N GLU A 292 24.59 -53.14 20.78
CA GLU A 292 25.28 -52.17 21.65
C GLU A 292 25.78 -52.80 22.96
N LYS A 293 24.94 -53.59 23.62
CA LYS A 293 25.23 -54.24 24.91
C LYS A 293 25.78 -55.67 24.78
N HIS A 294 26.12 -56.11 23.57
CA HIS A 294 26.60 -57.46 23.34
C HIS A 294 27.91 -57.72 24.09
N ARG A 295 28.11 -58.93 24.63
CA ARG A 295 29.31 -59.22 25.45
C ARG A 295 30.61 -59.00 24.67
N ALA A 296 30.62 -59.28 23.37
CA ALA A 296 31.80 -59.12 22.51
C ALA A 296 32.19 -57.66 22.24
N THR A 297 31.29 -56.69 22.46
CA THR A 297 31.58 -55.25 22.29
C THR A 297 32.11 -54.59 23.56
N LYS A 298 32.12 -55.31 24.69
CA LYS A 298 32.66 -54.83 25.97
C LYS A 298 34.10 -55.33 26.16
N PRO A 299 35.07 -54.44 26.42
CA PRO A 299 36.44 -54.87 26.70
C PRO A 299 36.51 -55.61 28.04
N LEU A 300 37.44 -56.56 28.13
CA LEU A 300 37.77 -57.27 29.38
C LEU A 300 38.63 -56.42 30.30
N ILE A 301 39.49 -55.59 29.73
CA ILE A 301 40.22 -54.52 30.40
C ILE A 301 40.49 -53.41 29.37
N GLU A 302 40.32 -52.16 29.77
CA GLU A 302 40.63 -50.97 28.98
C GLU A 302 41.33 -49.93 29.85
N GLY A 303 42.19 -49.11 29.26
CA GLY A 303 42.92 -48.10 30.01
C GLY A 303 44.18 -47.62 29.31
N THR A 304 44.91 -46.72 29.95
CA THR A 304 46.14 -46.18 29.37
C THR A 304 47.37 -46.98 29.83
N LEU A 305 48.24 -47.33 28.89
CA LEU A 305 49.55 -47.92 29.17
C LEU A 305 50.61 -47.09 28.47
N GLU A 306 51.83 -47.09 28.99
CA GLU A 306 52.97 -46.53 28.27
C GLU A 306 53.75 -47.64 27.59
N ARG A 307 54.08 -47.47 26.31
CA ARG A 307 54.93 -48.42 25.58
C ARG A 307 56.27 -47.80 25.21
N LYS A 308 57.35 -48.57 25.34
CA LYS A 308 58.66 -48.17 24.84
C LYS A 308 58.66 -48.11 23.30
N SER A 309 59.00 -46.95 22.73
CA SER A 309 59.05 -46.75 21.27
C SER A 309 60.23 -47.51 20.63
N ARG A 310 60.04 -48.05 19.42
CA ARG A 310 61.12 -48.50 18.52
C ARG A 310 61.15 -47.60 17.28
N GLY A 311 62.01 -46.58 17.31
CA GLY A 311 62.35 -45.76 16.16
C GLY A 311 63.86 -45.78 15.91
N MET A 312 64.27 -45.52 14.66
CA MET A 312 65.69 -45.33 14.31
C MET A 312 66.24 -44.14 15.10
N GLY A 313 67.08 -44.42 16.11
CA GLY A 313 67.56 -43.44 17.10
C GLY A 313 66.90 -43.64 18.47
N ALA A 314 67.52 -44.47 19.33
CA ALA A 314 67.03 -44.91 20.63
C ALA A 314 67.00 -43.83 21.73
N LEU A 315 66.32 -42.69 21.50
CA LEU A 315 66.13 -41.62 22.49
C LEU A 315 64.66 -41.27 22.79
N LYS A 316 63.67 -41.94 22.19
CA LYS A 316 62.26 -41.74 22.57
C LYS A 316 61.87 -42.76 23.63
N GLY A 317 61.57 -42.29 24.84
CA GLY A 317 61.21 -43.11 26.01
C GLY A 317 59.88 -43.86 25.87
N TYR A 318 59.18 -44.04 26.99
CA TYR A 318 57.83 -44.59 27.03
C TYR A 318 56.83 -43.56 26.49
N SER A 319 55.92 -43.98 25.61
CA SER A 319 54.83 -43.16 25.08
C SER A 319 53.48 -43.74 25.51
N GLY A 320 52.60 -42.91 26.07
CA GLY A 320 51.24 -43.30 26.44
C GLY A 320 50.37 -43.59 25.22
N GLY A 321 49.53 -44.62 25.34
CA GLY A 321 48.44 -44.93 24.41
C GLY A 321 47.25 -45.49 25.17
N HIS A 322 46.08 -45.53 24.55
CA HIS A 322 44.89 -46.18 25.09
C HIS A 322 44.83 -47.62 24.57
N TYR A 323 44.61 -48.58 25.46
CA TYR A 323 44.62 -49.99 25.12
C TYR A 323 43.32 -50.64 25.55
N ALA A 324 42.88 -51.64 24.80
CA ALA A 324 41.69 -52.44 25.13
C ALA A 324 41.92 -53.90 24.76
N VAL A 325 41.68 -54.81 25.72
CA VAL A 325 41.63 -56.26 25.46
C VAL A 325 40.18 -56.65 25.20
N THR A 326 39.91 -57.21 24.02
CA THR A 326 38.57 -57.66 23.64
C THR A 326 38.36 -59.14 23.97
N PRO A 327 37.11 -59.59 24.17
CA PRO A 327 36.81 -61.02 24.32
C PRO A 327 37.20 -61.89 23.12
N ALA A 328 37.47 -61.27 21.96
CA ALA A 328 37.98 -61.95 20.76
C ALA A 328 39.48 -62.28 20.85
N GLY A 329 40.14 -61.94 21.96
CA GLY A 329 41.57 -62.21 22.17
C GLY A 329 42.49 -61.22 21.47
N TYR A 330 42.02 -60.00 21.16
CA TYR A 330 42.87 -58.94 20.63
C TYR A 330 43.19 -57.90 21.70
N LEU A 331 44.43 -57.43 21.70
CA LEU A 331 44.85 -56.19 22.37
C LEU A 331 44.99 -55.10 21.31
N HIS A 332 44.08 -54.14 21.32
CA HIS A 332 44.10 -52.98 20.43
C HIS A 332 44.80 -51.81 21.10
N GLU A 333 45.60 -51.08 20.33
CA GLU A 333 46.15 -49.79 20.69
C GLU A 333 45.43 -48.68 19.93
N TYR A 334 44.98 -47.67 20.64
CA TYR A 334 44.44 -46.43 20.12
C TYR A 334 45.29 -45.26 20.61
N LYS A 335 45.28 -44.19 19.83
CA LYS A 335 45.95 -42.94 20.18
C LYS A 335 45.30 -42.26 21.40
N ASP A 336 43.97 -42.30 21.47
CA ASP A 336 43.13 -41.73 22.52
C ASP A 336 41.86 -42.59 22.70
N ASN A 337 40.97 -42.20 23.63
CA ASN A 337 39.67 -42.84 23.87
C ASN A 337 38.50 -41.97 23.34
N ASP A 338 38.73 -41.23 22.25
CA ASP A 338 37.72 -40.35 21.67
C ASP A 338 36.96 -41.08 20.54
N ASN A 339 35.76 -41.53 20.86
CA ASN A 339 34.88 -42.23 19.94
C ASN A 339 33.99 -41.30 19.10
N PHE A 340 34.02 -39.98 19.35
CA PHE A 340 33.03 -39.04 18.81
C PHE A 340 33.62 -38.01 17.85
N HIS A 341 34.81 -37.46 18.12
CA HIS A 341 35.40 -36.44 17.26
C HIS A 341 36.31 -36.99 16.16
N ARG A 342 36.75 -38.25 16.28
CA ARG A 342 37.59 -38.94 15.29
C ARG A 342 37.15 -40.39 15.14
N GLU A 343 37.37 -40.95 13.97
CA GLU A 343 37.13 -42.38 13.74
C GLU A 343 38.17 -43.19 14.55
N PRO A 344 37.73 -44.01 15.52
CA PRO A 344 38.66 -44.77 16.37
C PRO A 344 39.25 -45.94 15.58
N THR A 345 40.41 -45.72 14.98
CA THR A 345 41.16 -46.76 14.26
C THR A 345 42.30 -47.28 15.15
N PRO A 346 42.41 -48.60 15.39
CA PRO A 346 43.55 -49.15 16.12
C PRO A 346 44.86 -48.87 15.38
N GLU A 347 45.83 -48.21 16.04
CA GLU A 347 47.18 -48.04 15.49
C GLU A 347 47.92 -49.37 15.44
N ARG A 348 47.67 -50.25 16.42
CA ARG A 348 48.21 -51.61 16.48
C ARG A 348 47.19 -52.58 17.04
N SER A 349 47.30 -53.84 16.66
CA SER A 349 46.46 -54.91 17.18
C SER A 349 47.31 -56.15 17.37
N LEU A 350 47.27 -56.76 18.56
CA LEU A 350 47.99 -57.99 18.85
C LEU A 350 46.98 -59.09 19.11
N TYR A 351 47.08 -60.20 18.38
CA TYR A 351 46.28 -61.38 18.66
C TYR A 351 46.94 -62.16 19.81
N LEU A 352 46.35 -62.06 21.00
CA LEU A 352 46.92 -62.53 22.25
C LEU A 352 47.21 -64.04 22.31
N PRO A 353 46.39 -64.94 21.70
CA PRO A 353 46.69 -66.37 21.68
C PRO A 353 48.01 -66.73 20.98
N ASP A 354 48.47 -65.90 20.04
CA ASP A 354 49.74 -66.08 19.32
C ASP A 354 50.90 -65.33 19.98
N CYS A 355 50.64 -64.64 21.11
CA CYS A 355 51.63 -63.83 21.80
C CYS A 355 52.23 -64.55 23.01
N ILE A 356 53.50 -64.27 23.30
CA ILE A 356 54.19 -64.74 24.50
C ILE A 356 54.29 -63.56 25.47
N ILE A 357 53.67 -63.68 26.64
CA ILE A 357 53.78 -62.68 27.70
C ILE A 357 54.97 -62.99 28.62
N GLY A 358 55.77 -61.98 28.94
CA GLY A 358 56.87 -62.06 29.91
C GLY A 358 56.39 -61.66 31.31
N ALA A 359 57.15 -62.07 32.33
CA ALA A 359 56.84 -61.79 33.73
C ALA A 359 56.69 -60.29 34.02
N VAL A 360 55.87 -59.97 35.01
CA VAL A 360 55.72 -58.60 35.52
C VAL A 360 56.94 -58.23 36.36
N ASP A 361 57.63 -57.15 35.98
CA ASP A 361 58.75 -56.54 36.71
C ASP A 361 58.35 -55.14 37.18
N GLY A 362 57.88 -55.06 38.43
CA GLY A 362 57.26 -53.87 38.99
C GLY A 362 56.05 -53.42 38.17
N GLN A 363 56.16 -52.24 37.54
CA GLN A 363 55.10 -51.66 36.70
C GLN A 363 55.18 -52.12 35.25
N LYS A 364 56.20 -52.91 34.89
CA LYS A 364 56.53 -53.24 33.49
C LYS A 364 56.22 -54.69 33.18
N PHE A 365 55.81 -54.95 31.95
CA PHE A 365 55.67 -56.29 31.40
C PHE A 365 55.94 -56.25 29.90
N THR A 366 56.21 -57.41 29.31
CA THR A 366 56.53 -57.50 27.89
C THR A 366 55.62 -58.47 27.18
N ILE A 367 55.18 -58.13 25.97
CA ILE A 367 54.44 -59.04 25.09
C ILE A 367 55.27 -59.21 23.82
N LYS A 368 55.61 -60.44 23.47
CA LYS A 368 56.21 -60.78 22.18
C LYS A 368 55.10 -61.24 21.25
N GLY A 369 54.89 -60.54 20.14
CA GLY A 369 53.79 -60.85 19.24
C GLY A 369 53.98 -60.25 17.86
N LYS A 370 53.12 -60.66 16.92
CA LYS A 370 53.03 -60.04 15.61
C LYS A 370 51.91 -58.99 15.63
N ASP A 371 52.20 -57.84 15.06
CA ASP A 371 51.18 -56.82 14.83
C ASP A 371 50.24 -57.28 13.72
N SER A 372 48.99 -57.52 14.08
CA SER A 372 47.90 -57.89 13.19
C SER A 372 47.09 -56.68 12.73
N SER A 373 47.54 -55.45 13.02
CA SER A 373 46.94 -54.24 12.41
C SER A 373 47.26 -54.14 10.91
N GLY A 374 46.38 -53.47 10.16
CA GLY A 374 46.57 -53.21 8.72
C GLY A 374 46.04 -54.28 7.76
N SER A 375 46.29 -54.09 6.47
CA SER A 375 45.74 -54.95 5.40
C SER A 375 46.31 -56.37 5.44
N LYS A 376 45.58 -57.36 4.87
CA LYS A 376 45.97 -58.78 4.80
C LYS A 376 47.39 -59.03 4.27
N LEU A 377 47.91 -58.15 3.41
CA LEU A 377 49.29 -58.21 2.91
C LEU A 377 50.32 -57.77 3.96
N GLY A 378 50.00 -56.75 4.76
CA GLY A 378 50.85 -56.27 5.86
C GLY A 378 50.96 -57.27 7.01
N GLN A 379 49.85 -57.94 7.35
CA GLN A 379 49.83 -59.00 8.37
C GLN A 379 50.76 -60.18 8.04
N LYS A 380 50.91 -60.56 6.77
CA LYS A 380 51.83 -61.65 6.34
C LYS A 380 53.31 -61.28 6.44
N MET A 381 53.62 -59.99 6.40
CA MET A 381 54.98 -59.45 6.52
C MET A 381 55.30 -58.98 7.94
N ALA A 382 54.37 -59.13 8.89
CA ALA A 382 54.56 -58.72 10.28
C ALA A 382 55.63 -59.58 10.98
N ILE A 383 56.70 -58.93 11.43
CA ILE A 383 57.79 -59.56 12.17
C ILE A 383 57.42 -59.60 13.66
N THR A 384 57.64 -60.75 14.30
CA THR A 384 57.47 -60.90 15.75
C THR A 384 58.32 -59.88 16.49
N SER A 385 57.69 -59.04 17.29
CA SER A 385 58.31 -57.91 17.97
C SER A 385 58.08 -57.98 19.48
N ASP A 386 59.09 -57.59 20.28
CA ASP A 386 58.95 -57.49 21.73
C ASP A 386 58.39 -56.11 22.12
N PHE A 387 57.14 -56.03 22.54
CA PHE A 387 56.49 -54.82 23.03
C PHE A 387 56.67 -54.71 24.54
N GLN A 388 57.30 -53.62 25.01
CA GLN A 388 57.49 -53.37 26.45
C GLN A 388 56.47 -52.35 26.93
N PHE A 389 55.58 -52.78 27.81
CA PHE A 389 54.53 -51.94 28.40
C PHE A 389 54.90 -51.57 29.83
N LYS A 390 54.39 -50.43 30.27
CA LYS A 390 54.47 -49.92 31.63
C LYS A 390 53.08 -49.41 32.02
N ALA A 391 52.52 -49.97 33.08
CA ALA A 391 51.26 -49.51 33.67
C ALA A 391 51.52 -48.41 34.71
N HIS A 392 50.47 -47.75 35.19
CA HIS A 392 50.57 -46.68 36.19
C HIS A 392 50.97 -47.21 37.57
N THR A 393 50.53 -48.42 37.92
CA THR A 393 50.81 -49.06 39.20
C THR A 393 51.23 -50.52 39.03
N ASN A 394 51.85 -51.10 40.06
CA ASN A 394 52.21 -52.52 40.06
C ASN A 394 50.94 -53.40 40.00
N SER A 395 49.86 -53.00 40.66
CA SER A 395 48.58 -53.70 40.61
C SER A 395 47.96 -53.67 39.22
N ASP A 396 48.02 -52.53 38.52
CA ASP A 396 47.51 -52.44 37.14
C ASP A 396 48.34 -53.34 36.22
N ALA A 397 49.67 -53.33 36.36
CA ALA A 397 50.53 -54.22 35.57
C ALA A 397 50.18 -55.70 35.79
N GLN A 398 49.87 -56.09 37.03
CA GLN A 398 49.40 -57.45 37.35
C GLN A 398 48.01 -57.75 36.78
N GLN A 399 47.09 -56.79 36.78
CA GLN A 399 45.75 -56.94 36.20
C GLN A 399 45.79 -57.07 34.68
N TRP A 400 46.53 -56.19 33.99
CA TRP A 400 46.77 -56.30 32.55
C TRP A 400 47.44 -57.62 32.21
N HIS A 401 48.47 -58.01 32.96
CA HIS A 401 49.16 -59.27 32.75
C HIS A 401 48.26 -60.48 32.96
N SER A 402 47.43 -60.51 34.02
CA SER A 402 46.55 -61.66 34.30
C SER A 402 45.49 -61.84 33.21
N VAL A 403 44.87 -60.75 32.75
CA VAL A 403 43.86 -60.79 31.67
C VAL A 403 44.52 -61.24 30.37
N ILE A 404 45.70 -60.73 30.02
CA ILE A 404 46.40 -61.11 28.78
C ILE A 404 46.90 -62.56 28.85
N ALA A 405 47.49 -62.98 29.98
CA ALA A 405 47.99 -64.34 30.18
C ALA A 405 46.86 -65.39 30.10
N SER A 406 45.63 -65.01 30.47
CA SER A 406 44.46 -65.88 30.33
C SER A 406 44.21 -66.32 28.88
N PHE A 407 44.60 -65.52 27.88
CA PHE A 407 44.50 -65.90 26.46
C PHE A 407 45.70 -66.67 25.94
N ALA A 408 46.89 -66.44 26.50
CA ALA A 408 48.11 -67.14 26.12
C ALA A 408 48.16 -68.59 26.63
N ASN A 409 47.50 -68.87 27.76
CA ASN A 409 47.48 -70.20 28.40
C ASN A 409 46.20 -71.00 28.14
N SER A 410 45.14 -70.37 27.64
CA SER A 410 43.87 -71.03 27.35
C SER A 410 43.80 -71.34 25.87
N GLY A 411 43.92 -72.61 25.50
CA GLY A 411 43.60 -73.08 24.15
C GLY A 411 42.11 -72.88 23.83
N GLY A 412 41.75 -71.67 23.37
CA GLY A 412 40.59 -71.38 22.53
C GLY A 412 39.18 -71.72 23.02
N SER A 413 38.90 -71.86 24.33
CA SER A 413 37.51 -72.08 24.79
C SER A 413 36.77 -70.76 25.03
N LEU A 414 35.93 -70.35 24.07
CA LEU A 414 34.93 -69.29 24.25
C LEU A 414 33.73 -69.85 25.04
N PRO A 415 33.17 -69.11 26.02
CA PRO A 415 31.91 -69.51 26.65
C PRO A 415 30.74 -69.35 25.68
N THR A 416 30.16 -70.47 25.23
CA THR A 416 28.93 -70.55 24.43
C THR A 416 27.69 -70.30 25.28
N SER A 417 26.76 -69.48 24.78
CA SER A 417 25.41 -69.28 25.33
C SER A 417 24.49 -68.72 24.23
N PRO A 418 23.16 -68.88 24.36
CA PRO A 418 22.27 -69.16 23.24
C PRO A 418 22.07 -67.97 22.31
N VAL A 419 21.87 -68.28 21.04
CA VAL A 419 21.52 -67.34 19.98
C VAL A 419 20.13 -66.79 20.29
N GLU A 420 20.04 -65.54 20.74
CA GLU A 420 18.77 -64.84 20.86
C GLU A 420 18.46 -64.19 19.51
N SER A 421 17.57 -64.83 18.73
CA SER A 421 17.06 -64.30 17.47
C SER A 421 16.30 -63.01 17.74
N ARG A 422 16.93 -61.85 17.47
CA ARG A 422 16.24 -60.56 17.50
C ARG A 422 16.31 -59.90 16.13
N ASN A 423 15.13 -59.62 15.59
CA ASN A 423 14.93 -58.91 14.34
C ASN A 423 15.73 -57.60 14.34
N ILE A 424 16.49 -57.39 13.27
CA ILE A 424 17.27 -56.17 13.05
C ILE A 424 16.27 -55.07 12.70
N THR A 425 15.90 -54.24 13.67
CA THR A 425 15.26 -52.95 13.39
C THR A 425 16.34 -51.89 13.16
N PRO A 426 16.18 -50.99 12.16
CA PRO A 426 17.09 -49.87 11.97
C PRO A 426 17.11 -48.95 13.19
N ILE A 427 18.20 -48.18 13.36
CA ILE A 427 18.38 -47.22 14.46
C ILE A 427 17.13 -46.33 14.56
N ALA A 428 16.31 -46.55 15.59
CA ALA A 428 15.12 -45.75 15.84
C ALA A 428 15.53 -44.55 16.67
N THR A 429 15.80 -43.41 16.02
CA THR A 429 15.72 -42.14 16.72
C THR A 429 14.24 -41.90 16.98
N ARG A 430 13.80 -42.02 18.24
CA ARG A 430 12.40 -41.83 18.62
C ARG A 430 11.96 -40.42 18.22
N MET A 431 11.29 -40.29 17.08
CA MET A 431 10.46 -39.13 16.78
C MET A 431 9.13 -39.38 17.47
N GLU A 432 8.79 -38.58 18.47
CA GLU A 432 7.41 -38.53 18.94
C GLU A 432 6.54 -37.96 17.82
N GLU A 433 5.65 -38.79 17.28
CA GLU A 433 4.53 -38.34 16.47
C GLU A 433 3.57 -37.51 17.35
N PRO A 434 3.03 -36.39 16.83
CA PRO A 434 2.05 -35.60 17.57
C PRO A 434 0.71 -36.35 17.66
N GLN A 435 0.23 -36.54 18.89
CA GLN A 435 -1.11 -37.04 19.17
C GLN A 435 -2.19 -36.13 18.55
N THR A 436 -2.84 -36.57 17.47
CA THR A 436 -4.12 -36.01 17.04
C THR A 436 -5.24 -36.68 17.82
N GLN A 437 -5.80 -35.97 18.81
CA GLN A 437 -7.09 -36.35 19.42
C GLN A 437 -8.21 -36.10 18.40
N GLY A 438 -8.73 -37.19 17.84
CA GLY A 438 -10.01 -37.20 17.15
C GLY A 438 -11.16 -37.12 18.15
N VAL A 439 -12.03 -36.13 18.01
CA VAL A 439 -13.32 -36.07 18.71
C VAL A 439 -14.38 -36.62 17.76
N THR A 440 -14.81 -37.86 17.99
CA THR A 440 -16.06 -38.41 17.48
C THR A 440 -17.14 -38.28 18.55
N SER A 441 -18.23 -37.58 18.26
CA SER A 441 -19.56 -37.99 18.71
C SER A 441 -20.64 -37.51 17.75
N THR A 442 -21.32 -38.49 17.15
CA THR A 442 -22.57 -38.36 16.40
C THR A 442 -23.74 -38.15 17.35
N GLY A 443 -24.70 -37.33 16.94
CA GLY A 443 -25.77 -36.79 17.77
C GLY A 443 -27.00 -37.66 18.00
N LEU A 444 -27.91 -37.11 18.81
CA LEU A 444 -29.37 -37.28 18.77
C LEU A 444 -30.02 -35.99 19.30
N THR A 445 -31.09 -35.58 18.64
CA THR A 445 -31.86 -34.31 18.72
C THR A 445 -33.02 -34.39 19.75
N PRO A 446 -34.03 -33.48 19.76
CA PRO A 446 -34.07 -32.23 20.52
C PRO A 446 -35.31 -32.10 21.45
N THR A 447 -35.26 -31.29 22.50
CA THR A 447 -36.51 -30.85 23.18
C THR A 447 -36.44 -29.42 23.71
N SER A 448 -37.56 -28.73 23.48
CA SER A 448 -37.88 -27.31 23.58
C SER A 448 -37.77 -26.61 24.94
N ALA A 449 -37.48 -25.30 24.83
CA ALA A 449 -38.13 -24.15 25.49
C ALA A 449 -38.08 -23.98 27.02
N ARG A 450 -37.52 -22.84 27.47
CA ARG A 450 -38.25 -21.69 28.07
C ARG A 450 -37.30 -20.70 28.78
N THR A 451 -37.42 -19.42 28.44
CA THR A 451 -37.19 -18.25 29.33
C THR A 451 -38.39 -18.09 30.28
N PRO A 452 -38.23 -17.53 31.50
CA PRO A 452 -38.43 -16.09 31.75
C PRO A 452 -37.46 -15.49 32.81
N THR A 453 -36.94 -14.26 32.66
CA THR A 453 -37.50 -12.93 33.04
C THR A 453 -37.23 -12.48 34.49
N SER A 454 -36.58 -11.30 34.59
CA SER A 454 -36.55 -10.25 35.63
C SER A 454 -36.13 -10.54 37.07
N ALA A 455 -35.19 -9.72 37.59
CA ALA A 455 -35.53 -8.60 38.50
C ALA A 455 -34.26 -7.85 38.96
N GLN A 456 -34.14 -6.58 38.57
CA GLN A 456 -33.67 -5.49 39.45
C GLN A 456 -34.90 -5.01 40.25
N PRO A 457 -34.80 -4.33 41.43
CA PRO A 457 -33.87 -3.23 41.73
C PRO A 457 -33.37 -3.15 43.19
N MET A 458 -32.47 -2.21 43.48
CA MET A 458 -32.65 -1.13 44.47
C MET A 458 -31.33 -0.40 44.79
N SER A 459 -31.45 0.91 44.92
CA SER A 459 -30.39 1.89 45.18
C SER A 459 -30.36 2.34 46.65
N ALA A 460 -29.21 2.93 47.03
CA ALA A 460 -28.94 3.94 48.07
C ALA A 460 -29.00 3.50 49.55
N THR A 461 -27.95 3.73 50.36
CA THR A 461 -27.63 5.02 51.04
C THR A 461 -26.16 5.02 51.53
N SER A 462 -25.32 6.02 51.21
CA SER A 462 -24.91 7.24 52.00
C SER A 462 -24.17 6.93 53.33
N ALA A 463 -23.17 7.67 53.85
CA ALA A 463 -22.38 8.84 53.46
C ALA A 463 -21.18 8.99 54.43
N THR A 464 -20.16 9.76 54.03
CA THR A 464 -19.41 10.84 54.75
C THR A 464 -17.96 10.88 54.25
N GLY A 465 -17.29 12.00 53.97
CA GLY A 465 -17.56 13.44 54.06
C GLY A 465 -16.20 14.16 53.91
N GLY A 466 -16.17 15.36 53.33
CA GLY A 466 -15.00 16.27 53.41
C GLY A 466 -14.60 16.95 52.10
N ALA A 467 -15.17 18.13 51.85
CA ALA A 467 -14.75 19.09 50.84
C ALA A 467 -13.66 20.03 51.40
N PHE A 468 -12.79 20.60 50.55
CA PHE A 468 -12.36 22.00 50.63
C PHE A 468 -11.76 22.52 49.30
N HIS A 469 -11.83 23.84 49.17
CA HIS A 469 -11.88 24.69 47.98
C HIS A 469 -10.56 25.02 47.26
N ALA A 470 -10.75 25.49 46.03
CA ALA A 470 -9.87 26.19 45.09
C ALA A 470 -9.03 27.38 45.62
N GLY A 471 -7.84 27.55 45.03
CA GLY A 471 -7.55 28.66 44.10
C GLY A 471 -6.56 29.77 44.51
N THR A 472 -5.82 30.27 43.49
CA THR A 472 -4.99 31.52 43.35
C THR A 472 -3.59 31.54 44.01
N SER A 473 -2.48 32.06 43.44
CA SER A 473 -2.12 32.82 42.21
C SER A 473 -0.57 32.78 42.00
N PRO A 474 0.00 33.25 40.87
CA PRO A 474 1.45 33.34 40.62
C PRO A 474 2.06 34.73 40.94
N ASN A 475 3.37 34.73 41.26
CA ASN A 475 4.28 35.87 41.48
C ASN A 475 5.10 36.11 40.17
N ALA A 476 5.72 37.25 39.82
CA ALA A 476 6.04 38.52 40.46
C ALA A 476 6.42 39.60 39.40
N LEU A 477 6.59 40.84 39.88
CA LEU A 477 6.74 42.16 39.23
C LEU A 477 8.16 42.54 38.75
N GLU A 478 8.22 43.39 37.71
CA GLU A 478 9.10 44.59 37.54
C GLU A 478 8.58 45.33 36.27
N GLY A 479 8.47 46.65 36.09
CA GLY A 479 8.83 47.85 36.84
C GLY A 479 9.08 49.02 35.87
N GLY A 480 8.09 49.91 35.68
CA GLY A 480 8.29 51.35 35.38
C GLY A 480 8.41 51.86 33.93
N LYS A 481 7.42 52.65 33.46
CA LYS A 481 7.49 54.14 33.32
C LYS A 481 6.36 54.69 32.42
N TYR A 482 5.67 55.70 32.94
CA TYR A 482 4.78 56.65 32.24
C TYR A 482 5.62 57.79 31.61
N SER A 483 5.26 58.28 30.41
CA SER A 483 4.71 59.64 30.16
C SER A 483 4.68 60.00 28.65
N GLU A 484 3.57 60.61 28.22
CA GLU A 484 3.38 61.64 27.15
C GLU A 484 3.96 61.40 25.74
N LYS A 485 3.23 61.55 24.63
CA LYS A 485 2.20 62.52 24.21
C LYS A 485 1.27 61.91 23.17
#